data_AF-A0A832SRT3-F1
#
_entry.id   AF-A0A832SRT3-F1
#
_cell.length_a   1.000
_cell.length_b   1.000
_cell.length_c   1.000
_cell.angle_alpha   90.00
_cell.angle_beta   90.00
_cell.angle_gamma   90.00
#
_symmetry.space_group_name_H-M   'P 1'
#
loop_
_entity.id
_entity.type
_entity.pdbx_description
1 polymer ?
#
loop_
_entity_poly.entity_id
_entity_poly.type
_entity_poly.pdbx_seq_one_letter_code
_entity_poly.pdbx_strand_id
1 'polypeptide(L)'
;MQQTINRVKSWLGEGWEFYWGLPPSGVYLLKEEYMVDPRTLDVKCGGGDGLVIVYVVASFGSVNVVYGKVKPFITRCPTATFTRSFKRDMIKSAVKLLIEFATTADGVSIFQINPEVVRFAGLCEEYPLVCDEPAAVVKKLEERIARAPGPKRAVGSTGWALGELVRVLNDVVSRDPTFIEVIKKVAEDPERLRACYV
;
A
#
# COMPACT_ATOMS: atom_id res chain seq x y z
N MET A 1 -22.82 -9.58 -0.19
CA MET A 1 -22.51 -8.79 -1.42
C MET A 1 -22.89 -7.30 -1.34
N GLN A 2 -24.17 -6.95 -1.15
CA GLN A 2 -24.65 -5.55 -1.18
C GLN A 2 -24.00 -4.65 -0.11
N GLN A 3 -23.74 -5.19 1.08
CA GLN A 3 -23.05 -4.45 2.15
C GLN A 3 -21.63 -4.02 1.76
N THR A 4 -20.87 -4.90 1.11
CA THR A 4 -19.51 -4.59 0.62
C THR A 4 -19.55 -3.44 -0.39
N ILE A 5 -20.48 -3.49 -1.34
CA ILE A 5 -20.68 -2.44 -2.34
C ILE A 5 -21.06 -1.11 -1.68
N ASN A 6 -21.99 -1.14 -0.72
CA ASN A 6 -22.43 0.07 -0.03
C ASN A 6 -21.29 0.69 0.81
N ARG A 7 -20.46 -0.13 1.47
CA ARG A 7 -19.27 0.34 2.21
C ARG A 7 -18.25 0.99 1.27
N VAL A 8 -18.03 0.41 0.09
CA VAL A 8 -17.10 0.99 -0.90
C VAL A 8 -17.67 2.31 -1.42
N LYS A 9 -18.96 2.37 -1.77
CA LYS A 9 -19.64 3.61 -2.18
C LYS A 9 -19.57 4.71 -1.12
N SER A 10 -19.81 4.38 0.14
CA SER A 10 -19.77 5.38 1.22
C SER A 10 -18.37 5.95 1.43
N TRP A 11 -17.32 5.14 1.22
CA TRP A 11 -15.95 5.64 1.33
C TRP A 11 -15.57 6.49 0.11
N LEU A 12 -15.84 6.00 -1.10
CA LEU A 12 -15.46 6.67 -2.35
C LEU A 12 -16.18 8.01 -2.56
N GLY A 13 -17.42 8.12 -2.07
CA GLY A 13 -18.23 9.33 -2.18
C GLY A 13 -18.76 9.59 -3.59
N GLU A 14 -19.09 10.85 -3.88
CA GLU A 14 -19.70 11.25 -5.14
C GLU A 14 -18.73 11.23 -6.33
N GLY A 15 -19.28 11.02 -7.53
CA GLY A 15 -18.52 11.04 -8.80
C GLY A 15 -17.87 9.72 -9.19
N TRP A 16 -18.12 8.64 -8.45
CA TRP A 16 -17.72 7.28 -8.81
C TRP A 16 -18.86 6.51 -9.46
N GLU A 17 -18.63 6.03 -10.67
CA GLU A 17 -19.54 5.17 -11.40
C GLU A 17 -19.30 3.71 -11.03
N PHE A 18 -20.36 2.91 -11.00
CA PHE A 18 -20.31 1.50 -10.62
C PHE A 18 -20.84 0.63 -11.74
N TYR A 19 -20.13 -0.46 -12.04
CA TYR A 19 -20.62 -1.50 -12.92
C TYR A 19 -20.13 -2.88 -12.46
N TRP A 20 -20.86 -3.92 -12.88
CA TRP A 20 -20.47 -5.30 -12.69
C TRP A 20 -19.55 -5.74 -13.84
N GLY A 21 -18.38 -6.27 -13.51
CA GLY A 21 -17.38 -6.71 -14.48
C GLY A 21 -15.95 -6.36 -14.09
N LEU A 22 -15.01 -6.85 -14.89
CA LEU A 22 -13.58 -6.60 -14.71
C LEU A 22 -13.22 -5.12 -14.95
N PRO A 23 -12.15 -4.63 -14.31
CA PRO A 23 -11.64 -3.29 -14.59
C PRO A 23 -11.06 -3.21 -16.01
N PRO A 24 -10.99 -2.01 -16.61
CA PRO A 24 -10.24 -1.84 -17.84
C PRO A 24 -8.75 -2.13 -17.63
N SER A 25 -8.02 -2.36 -18.72
CA SER A 25 -6.56 -2.47 -18.66
C SER A 25 -5.92 -1.19 -18.13
N GLY A 26 -4.89 -1.32 -17.31
CA GLY A 26 -4.22 -0.19 -16.68
C GLY A 26 -3.01 -0.58 -15.85
N VAL A 27 -2.44 0.41 -15.17
CA VAL A 27 -1.37 0.22 -14.20
C VAL A 27 -1.97 -0.18 -12.85
N TYR A 28 -1.53 -1.29 -12.30
CA TYR A 28 -2.01 -1.76 -11.00
C TYR A 28 -1.29 -1.04 -9.86
N LEU A 29 -2.08 -0.61 -8.88
CA LEU A 29 -1.61 0.09 -7.69
C LEU A 29 -0.86 -0.87 -6.76
N LEU A 30 -1.35 -2.10 -6.58
CA LEU A 30 -0.65 -3.12 -5.81
C LEU A 30 0.44 -3.78 -6.65
N LYS A 31 1.54 -4.17 -6.00
CA LYS A 31 2.52 -5.07 -6.64
C LYS A 31 1.88 -6.43 -6.84
N GLU A 32 2.23 -7.07 -7.95
CA GLU A 32 1.58 -8.30 -8.39
C GLU A 32 1.72 -9.45 -7.37
N GLU A 33 2.84 -9.54 -6.66
CA GLU A 33 3.09 -10.56 -5.64
C GLU A 33 2.15 -10.46 -4.42
N TYR A 34 1.52 -9.30 -4.20
CA TYR A 34 0.54 -9.10 -3.13
C TYR A 34 -0.91 -9.25 -3.62
N MET A 35 -1.11 -9.51 -4.90
CA MET A 35 -2.43 -9.76 -5.46
C MET A 35 -2.76 -11.26 -5.40
N VAL A 36 -3.95 -11.56 -4.89
CA VAL A 36 -4.45 -12.94 -4.78
C VAL A 36 -4.70 -13.51 -6.18
N ASP A 37 -4.31 -14.77 -6.36
CA ASP A 37 -4.65 -15.53 -7.56
C ASP A 37 -6.15 -15.88 -7.57
N PRO A 38 -6.92 -15.46 -8.59
CA PRO A 38 -8.36 -15.66 -8.64
C PRO A 38 -8.77 -17.14 -8.59
N ARG A 39 -7.91 -18.06 -9.05
CA ARG A 39 -8.18 -19.52 -9.01
C ARG A 39 -8.31 -20.06 -7.59
N THR A 40 -7.70 -19.39 -6.61
CA THR A 40 -7.77 -19.76 -5.19
C THR A 40 -9.07 -19.32 -4.52
N LEU A 41 -9.86 -18.48 -5.19
CA LEU A 41 -11.10 -17.89 -4.66
C LEU A 41 -12.36 -18.60 -5.14
N ASP A 42 -12.31 -19.37 -6.22
CA ASP A 42 -13.49 -19.96 -6.85
C ASP A 42 -14.36 -20.80 -5.88
N VAL A 43 -13.74 -21.48 -4.91
CA VAL A 43 -14.44 -22.27 -3.87
C VAL A 43 -15.24 -21.38 -2.91
N LYS A 44 -14.81 -20.14 -2.68
CA LYS A 44 -15.42 -19.17 -1.76
C LYS A 44 -16.51 -18.32 -2.40
N CYS A 45 -16.74 -18.48 -3.71
CA CYS A 45 -17.58 -17.59 -4.50
C CYS A 45 -18.97 -18.12 -4.83
N GLY A 46 -19.27 -19.38 -4.50
CA GLY A 46 -20.53 -20.06 -4.84
C GLY A 46 -21.70 -19.91 -3.86
N GLY A 47 -21.64 -19.03 -2.86
CA GLY A 47 -22.72 -18.82 -1.88
C GLY A 47 -23.52 -17.53 -2.11
N GLY A 48 -24.78 -17.47 -1.65
CA GLY A 48 -25.65 -16.27 -1.75
C GLY A 48 -25.10 -15.01 -1.05
N ASP A 49 -24.19 -15.18 -0.09
CA ASP A 49 -23.38 -14.14 0.56
C ASP A 49 -21.91 -14.15 0.09
N GLY A 50 -21.65 -14.69 -1.09
CA GLY A 50 -20.33 -14.95 -1.64
C GLY A 50 -19.41 -13.72 -1.69
N LEU A 51 -18.11 -14.01 -1.69
CA LEU A 51 -17.05 -13.02 -1.84
C LEU A 51 -17.28 -12.19 -3.12
N VAL A 52 -17.33 -10.86 -2.98
CA VAL A 52 -17.31 -9.93 -4.12
C VAL A 52 -15.90 -9.41 -4.28
N ILE A 53 -15.36 -9.54 -5.49
CA ILE A 53 -14.08 -8.92 -5.84
C ILE A 53 -14.36 -7.47 -6.20
N VAL A 54 -13.63 -6.54 -5.58
CA VAL A 54 -13.80 -5.11 -5.80
C VAL A 54 -12.56 -4.54 -6.47
N TYR A 55 -12.79 -3.76 -7.53
CA TYR A 55 -11.80 -2.92 -8.16
C TYR A 55 -12.20 -1.45 -8.06
N VAL A 56 -11.23 -0.57 -7.90
CA VAL A 56 -11.41 0.89 -7.90
C VAL A 56 -10.43 1.49 -8.92
N VAL A 57 -10.95 2.29 -9.84
CA VAL A 57 -10.23 2.70 -11.04
C VAL A 57 -10.28 4.22 -11.19
N ALA A 58 -9.11 4.85 -11.22
CA ALA A 58 -8.98 6.24 -11.62
C ALA A 58 -8.53 6.31 -13.08
N SER A 59 -9.34 6.96 -13.92
CA SER A 59 -9.14 7.02 -15.37
C SER A 59 -8.72 8.42 -15.82
N PHE A 60 -7.75 8.50 -16.73
CA PHE A 60 -7.15 9.74 -17.26
C PHE A 60 -6.99 9.66 -18.77
N GLY A 61 -8.04 10.06 -19.50
CA GLY A 61 -8.06 9.83 -20.96
C GLY A 61 -7.98 8.32 -21.26
N SER A 62 -6.86 7.87 -21.81
CA SER A 62 -6.62 6.45 -22.16
C SER A 62 -5.87 5.65 -21.10
N VAL A 63 -5.45 6.27 -19.99
CA VAL A 63 -4.65 5.63 -18.94
C VAL A 63 -5.54 5.35 -17.73
N ASN A 64 -5.49 4.13 -17.21
CA ASN A 64 -6.20 3.75 -15.99
C ASN A 64 -5.19 3.36 -14.92
N VAL A 65 -5.42 3.80 -13.69
CA VAL A 65 -4.75 3.27 -12.49
C VAL A 65 -5.78 2.45 -11.73
N VAL A 66 -5.46 1.18 -11.48
CA VAL A 66 -6.40 0.18 -10.97
C VAL A 66 -5.94 -0.30 -9.60
N TYR A 67 -6.81 -0.16 -8.62
CA TYR A 67 -6.69 -0.83 -7.34
C TYR A 67 -7.57 -2.08 -7.29
N GLY A 68 -7.03 -3.19 -6.80
CA GLY A 68 -7.78 -4.41 -6.51
C GLY A 68 -6.86 -5.46 -5.89
N LYS A 69 -7.37 -6.20 -4.90
CA LYS A 69 -6.60 -7.24 -4.17
C LYS A 69 -6.47 -8.56 -4.92
N VAL A 70 -7.18 -8.73 -6.02
CA VAL A 70 -7.20 -9.95 -6.82
C VAL A 70 -6.71 -9.62 -8.21
N LYS A 71 -5.96 -10.53 -8.84
CA LYS A 71 -5.55 -10.35 -10.24
C LYS A 71 -6.78 -10.30 -11.17
N PRO A 72 -6.78 -9.42 -12.18
CA PRO A 72 -7.87 -9.29 -13.16
C PRO A 72 -7.94 -10.54 -14.05
N PHE A 73 -8.74 -11.52 -13.66
CA PHE A 73 -8.96 -12.71 -14.46
C PHE A 73 -10.41 -13.18 -14.34
N ILE A 74 -10.84 -14.00 -15.28
CA ILE A 74 -12.17 -14.61 -15.23
C ILE A 74 -12.23 -15.53 -14.01
N THR A 75 -13.23 -15.31 -13.17
CA THR A 75 -13.47 -16.06 -11.95
C THR A 75 -14.97 -16.22 -11.75
N ARG A 76 -15.37 -17.23 -10.96
CA ARG A 76 -16.77 -17.43 -10.59
C ARG A 76 -17.27 -16.38 -9.59
N CYS A 77 -16.37 -15.58 -9.02
CA CYS A 77 -16.70 -14.53 -8.09
C CYS A 77 -17.37 -13.33 -8.78
N PRO A 78 -18.49 -12.82 -8.26
CA PRO A 78 -19.03 -11.53 -8.66
C PRO A 78 -17.96 -10.45 -8.55
N THR A 79 -17.77 -9.70 -9.63
CA THR A 79 -16.76 -8.64 -9.70
C THR A 79 -17.42 -7.28 -9.85
N ALA A 80 -17.16 -6.40 -8.90
CA ALA A 80 -17.63 -5.02 -8.87
C ALA A 80 -16.48 -4.07 -9.22
N THR A 81 -16.69 -3.20 -10.19
CA THR A 81 -15.72 -2.14 -10.51
C THR A 81 -16.33 -0.77 -10.29
N PHE A 82 -15.59 0.07 -9.58
CA PHE A 82 -15.87 1.49 -9.40
C PHE A 82 -14.89 2.28 -10.23
N THR A 83 -15.37 3.21 -11.05
CA THR A 83 -14.52 4.03 -11.91
C THR A 83 -14.85 5.51 -11.75
N ARG A 84 -13.82 6.34 -11.85
CA ARG A 84 -13.97 7.78 -11.92
C ARG A 84 -12.99 8.35 -12.92
N SER A 85 -13.53 9.16 -13.83
CA SER A 85 -12.71 9.92 -14.78
C SER A 85 -12.23 11.21 -14.15
N PHE A 86 -10.93 11.46 -14.26
CA PHE A 86 -10.28 12.67 -13.77
C PHE A 86 -9.65 13.44 -14.93
N LYS A 87 -9.61 14.76 -14.81
CA LYS A 87 -8.87 15.61 -15.73
C LYS A 87 -7.36 15.35 -15.59
N ARG A 88 -6.60 15.56 -16.66
CA ARG A 88 -5.16 15.25 -16.72
C ARG A 88 -4.33 16.02 -15.68
N ASP A 89 -4.71 17.25 -15.38
CA ASP A 89 -4.09 18.10 -14.35
C ASP A 89 -4.31 17.55 -12.92
N MET A 90 -5.35 16.75 -12.71
CA MET A 90 -5.71 16.15 -11.43
C MET A 90 -5.13 14.74 -11.23
N ILE A 91 -4.24 14.28 -12.12
CA ILE A 91 -3.76 12.90 -12.14
C ILE A 91 -3.07 12.48 -10.84
N LYS A 92 -2.25 13.36 -10.27
CA LYS A 92 -1.56 13.09 -9.00
C LYS A 92 -2.56 12.96 -7.86
N SER A 93 -3.51 13.88 -7.77
CA SER A 93 -4.54 13.89 -6.72
C SER A 93 -5.41 12.64 -6.78
N ALA A 94 -5.76 12.18 -7.98
CA ALA A 94 -6.54 10.98 -8.17
C ALA A 94 -5.78 9.70 -7.77
N VAL A 95 -4.49 9.62 -8.10
CA VAL A 95 -3.64 8.51 -7.63
C VAL A 95 -3.47 8.55 -6.11
N LYS A 96 -3.31 9.73 -5.50
CA LYS A 96 -3.30 9.87 -4.03
C LYS A 96 -4.60 9.34 -3.41
N LEU A 97 -5.75 9.67 -3.99
CA LEU A 97 -7.05 9.23 -3.51
C LEU A 97 -7.20 7.69 -3.59
N LEU A 98 -6.68 7.06 -4.66
CA LEU A 98 -6.61 5.60 -4.74
C LEU A 98 -5.69 4.97 -3.69
N ILE A 99 -4.54 5.59 -3.42
CA ILE A 99 -3.61 5.13 -2.37
C ILE A 99 -4.28 5.25 -1.00
N GLU A 100 -4.95 6.36 -0.72
CA GLU A 100 -5.71 6.59 0.52
C GLU A 100 -6.84 5.56 0.67
N PHE A 101 -7.54 5.22 -0.41
CA PHE A 101 -8.54 4.14 -0.38
C PHE A 101 -7.90 2.81 0.03
N ALA A 102 -6.80 2.44 -0.62
CA ALA A 102 -6.11 1.18 -0.35
C ALA A 102 -5.64 1.11 1.11
N THR A 103 -4.99 2.16 1.61
CA THR A 103 -4.37 2.16 2.95
C THR A 103 -5.38 2.36 4.08
N THR A 104 -6.34 3.26 3.93
CA THR A 104 -7.29 3.61 4.99
C THR A 104 -8.55 2.77 4.95
N ALA A 105 -9.17 2.58 3.78
CA ALA A 105 -10.44 1.85 3.67
C ALA A 105 -10.25 0.33 3.75
N ASP A 106 -9.18 -0.15 3.12
CA ASP A 106 -8.93 -1.57 2.86
C ASP A 106 -7.69 -2.11 3.60
N GLY A 107 -7.01 -1.26 4.38
CA GLY A 107 -5.94 -1.64 5.31
C GLY A 107 -4.67 -2.15 4.64
N VAL A 108 -4.43 -1.82 3.38
CA VAL A 108 -3.24 -2.20 2.63
C VAL A 108 -2.02 -1.47 3.19
N SER A 109 -0.91 -2.19 3.34
CA SER A 109 0.35 -1.56 3.72
C SER A 109 0.95 -0.78 2.54
N ILE A 110 1.46 0.42 2.77
CA ILE A 110 2.11 1.25 1.74
C ILE A 110 3.27 0.52 1.04
N PHE A 111 3.91 -0.44 1.69
CA PHE A 111 4.98 -1.27 1.11
C PHE A 111 4.49 -2.29 0.08
N GLN A 112 3.19 -2.60 0.07
CA GLN A 112 2.54 -3.47 -0.92
C GLN A 112 2.15 -2.70 -2.19
N ILE A 113 2.17 -1.38 -2.13
CA ILE A 113 1.85 -0.49 -3.25
C ILE A 113 3.08 -0.39 -4.16
N ASN A 114 2.84 -0.35 -5.47
CA ASN A 114 3.87 -0.19 -6.47
C ASN A 114 4.63 1.14 -6.25
N PRO A 115 5.96 1.10 -6.03
CA PRO A 115 6.74 2.30 -5.72
C PRO A 115 6.70 3.34 -6.85
N GLU A 116 6.54 2.93 -8.11
CA GLU A 116 6.40 3.88 -9.23
C GLU A 116 5.11 4.69 -9.13
N VAL A 117 4.03 4.08 -8.62
CA VAL A 117 2.75 4.76 -8.39
C VAL A 117 2.87 5.76 -7.24
N VAL A 118 3.61 5.41 -6.18
CA VAL A 118 3.90 6.30 -5.03
C VAL A 118 4.78 7.49 -5.47
N ARG A 119 5.82 7.24 -6.28
CA ARG A 119 6.66 8.28 -6.89
C ARG A 119 5.84 9.23 -7.76
N PHE A 120 5.01 8.66 -8.63
CA PHE A 120 4.15 9.43 -9.51
C PHE A 120 3.17 10.33 -8.74
N ALA A 121 2.60 9.83 -7.65
CA ALA A 121 1.73 10.60 -6.76
C ALA A 121 2.46 11.73 -6.02
N GLY A 122 3.80 11.76 -6.05
CA GLY A 122 4.60 12.74 -5.32
C GLY A 122 4.58 12.51 -3.81
N LEU A 123 4.49 11.25 -3.37
CA LEU A 123 4.40 10.88 -1.94
C LEU A 123 5.74 10.39 -1.36
N CYS A 124 6.85 10.51 -2.08
CA CYS A 124 8.14 10.01 -1.60
C CYS A 124 8.73 10.77 -0.42
N GLU A 125 8.34 12.03 -0.20
CA GLU A 125 8.74 12.74 1.02
C GLU A 125 8.03 12.19 2.26
N GLU A 126 6.79 11.73 2.10
CA GLU A 126 5.99 11.09 3.14
C GLU A 126 6.44 9.63 3.36
N TYR A 127 6.82 8.94 2.29
CA TYR A 127 7.22 7.52 2.30
C TYR A 127 8.59 7.29 1.63
N PRO A 128 9.68 7.84 2.20
CA PRO A 128 11.01 7.77 1.59
C PRO A 128 11.51 6.33 1.46
N LEU A 129 11.19 5.45 2.41
CA LEU A 129 11.58 4.04 2.40
C LEU A 129 10.89 3.19 1.31
N VAL A 130 9.83 3.71 0.69
CA VAL A 130 9.16 3.04 -0.44
C VAL A 130 9.80 3.46 -1.76
N CYS A 131 10.26 4.71 -1.85
CA CYS A 131 10.81 5.29 -3.08
C CYS A 131 12.33 5.18 -3.21
N ASP A 132 13.06 5.19 -2.10
CA ASP A 132 14.52 5.21 -2.05
C ASP A 132 15.06 3.96 -1.33
N GLU A 133 16.31 3.60 -1.64
CA GLU A 133 16.99 2.54 -0.90
C GLU A 133 17.20 2.95 0.57
N PRO A 134 17.12 2.00 1.52
CA PRO A 134 17.28 2.29 2.95
C PRO A 134 18.56 3.06 3.28
N ALA A 135 19.68 2.73 2.64
CA ALA A 135 20.96 3.41 2.83
C ALA A 135 20.92 4.88 2.40
N ALA A 136 20.23 5.19 1.30
CA ALA A 136 20.06 6.56 0.81
C ALA A 136 19.16 7.37 1.75
N VAL A 137 18.12 6.75 2.34
CA VAL A 137 17.25 7.40 3.33
C VAL A 137 18.01 7.70 4.62
N VAL A 138 18.80 6.74 5.12
CA VAL A 138 19.65 6.93 6.30
C VAL A 138 20.63 8.08 6.10
N LYS A 139 21.35 8.10 4.97
CA LYS A 139 22.29 9.18 4.64
C LYS A 139 21.61 10.55 4.57
N LYS A 140 20.45 10.66 3.92
CA LYS A 140 19.66 11.91 3.88
C LYS A 140 19.22 12.36 5.28
N LEU A 141 18.90 11.41 6.16
CA LEU A 141 18.50 11.70 7.54
C LEU A 141 19.71 12.19 8.37
N GLU A 142 20.85 11.52 8.26
CA GLU A 142 22.12 11.92 8.88
C GLU A 142 22.53 13.33 8.44
N GLU A 143 22.44 13.63 7.15
CA GLU A 143 22.73 14.96 6.61
C GLU A 143 21.75 16.03 7.11
N ARG A 144 20.47 15.70 7.32
CA ARG A 144 19.48 16.63 7.90
C ARG A 144 19.75 16.89 9.38
N ILE A 145 20.13 15.86 10.13
CA ILE A 145 20.51 15.97 11.53
C ILE A 145 21.79 16.81 11.66
N ALA A 146 22.78 16.58 10.80
CA ALA A 146 24.03 17.34 10.78
C ALA A 146 23.85 18.82 10.40
N ARG A 147 22.83 19.15 9.60
CA ARG A 147 22.50 20.53 9.20
C ARG A 147 21.54 21.24 10.16
N ALA A 148 20.99 20.57 11.16
CA ALA A 148 20.12 21.19 12.15
C ALA A 148 20.96 22.00 13.16
N PRO A 149 20.76 23.32 13.29
CA PRO A 149 21.43 24.09 14.33
C PRO A 149 20.82 23.69 15.69
N GLY A 150 21.61 23.09 16.58
CA GLY A 150 21.14 22.66 17.90
C GLY A 150 20.85 23.82 18.85
N PRO A 151 20.49 23.53 20.12
CA PRO A 151 19.51 22.56 20.59
C PRO A 151 18.27 23.30 21.13
N LYS A 152 17.05 22.94 20.71
CA LYS A 152 15.82 23.35 21.41
C LYS A 152 14.82 22.20 21.46
N ARG A 153 14.67 21.66 22.68
CA ARG A 153 13.53 20.92 23.25
C ARG A 153 12.91 19.81 22.39
N ALA A 154 13.12 18.59 22.88
CA ALA A 154 12.24 17.46 22.67
C ALA A 154 10.75 17.85 22.80
N VAL A 155 9.94 17.38 21.85
CA VAL A 155 8.64 16.67 22.01
C VAL A 155 8.02 16.62 20.60
N GLY A 156 7.90 15.41 20.02
CA GLY A 156 7.00 15.18 18.88
C GLY A 156 7.40 14.11 17.86
N SER A 157 8.61 14.14 17.29
CA SER A 157 8.87 13.38 16.04
C SER A 157 9.63 12.07 16.21
N THR A 158 10.50 11.94 17.22
CA THR A 158 11.24 10.69 17.47
C THR A 158 10.31 9.58 17.96
N GLY A 159 9.26 9.93 18.71
CA GLY A 159 8.26 8.97 19.21
C GLY A 159 7.31 8.45 18.13
N TRP A 160 7.05 9.23 17.07
CA TRP A 160 6.24 8.76 15.94
C TRP A 160 7.03 7.83 15.03
N ALA A 161 8.29 8.15 14.72
CA ALA A 161 9.13 7.31 13.89
C ALA A 161 9.54 6.00 14.59
N LEU A 162 9.94 6.05 15.87
CA LEU A 162 10.12 4.83 16.68
C LEU A 162 8.79 4.10 16.90
N GLY A 163 7.68 4.83 17.08
CA GLY A 163 6.36 4.25 17.23
C GLY A 163 5.92 3.46 16.00
N GLU A 164 6.14 3.99 14.80
CA GLU A 164 5.84 3.27 13.56
C GLU A 164 6.85 2.18 13.26
N LEU A 165 8.14 2.38 13.54
CA LEU A 165 9.13 1.31 13.42
C LEU A 165 8.79 0.14 14.35
N VAL A 166 8.42 0.43 15.60
CA VAL A 166 7.97 -0.56 16.59
C VAL A 166 6.64 -1.18 16.18
N ARG A 167 5.72 -0.44 15.56
CA ARG A 167 4.44 -0.98 15.05
C ARG A 167 4.66 -1.92 13.88
N VAL A 168 5.52 -1.55 12.93
CA VAL A 168 5.92 -2.37 11.78
C VAL A 168 6.67 -3.61 12.26
N LEU A 169 7.61 -3.47 13.20
CA LEU A 169 8.32 -4.60 13.80
C LEU A 169 7.36 -5.53 14.56
N ASN A 170 6.38 -4.99 15.30
CA ASN A 170 5.37 -5.81 15.99
C ASN A 170 4.39 -6.51 15.04
N ASP A 171 3.99 -5.88 13.93
CA ASP A 171 3.11 -6.50 12.92
C ASP A 171 3.86 -7.60 12.15
N VAL A 172 5.17 -7.42 11.90
CA VAL A 172 6.03 -8.46 11.31
C VAL A 172 6.26 -9.61 12.29
N VAL A 173 6.55 -9.30 13.56
CA VAL A 173 6.76 -10.29 14.63
C VAL A 173 5.49 -11.11 14.92
N SER A 174 4.31 -10.50 14.81
CA SER A 174 3.03 -11.19 15.02
C SER A 174 2.65 -12.15 13.88
N ARG A 175 3.21 -11.93 12.69
CA ARG A 175 2.94 -12.72 11.47
C ARG A 175 3.98 -13.79 11.21
N ASP A 176 5.20 -13.62 11.72
CA ASP A 176 6.32 -14.56 11.55
C ASP A 176 7.19 -14.64 12.83
N PRO A 177 6.92 -15.61 13.74
CA PRO A 177 7.67 -15.74 15.00
C PRO A 177 9.14 -16.12 14.79
N THR A 178 9.51 -16.62 13.61
CA THR A 178 10.91 -16.90 13.23
C THR A 178 11.72 -15.61 13.08
N PHE A 179 11.07 -14.48 12.83
CA PHE A 179 11.71 -13.16 12.74
C PHE A 179 12.19 -12.64 14.11
N ILE A 180 11.62 -13.12 15.22
CA ILE A 180 12.05 -12.78 16.58
C ILE A 180 13.46 -13.31 16.85
N GLU A 181 13.80 -14.51 16.36
CA GLU A 181 15.16 -15.06 16.52
C GLU A 181 16.19 -14.26 15.74
N VAL A 182 15.81 -13.75 14.56
CA VAL A 182 16.69 -12.91 13.73
C VAL A 182 16.92 -11.55 14.42
N ILE A 183 15.86 -10.90 14.93
CA ILE A 183 16.00 -9.63 15.66
C ILE A 183 16.78 -9.82 16.96
N LYS A 184 16.53 -10.91 17.72
CA LYS A 184 17.31 -11.23 18.93
C LYS A 184 18.78 -11.43 18.61
N LYS A 185 19.11 -12.22 17.57
CA LYS A 185 20.51 -12.43 17.16
C LYS A 185 21.18 -11.15 16.65
N VAL A 186 20.43 -10.27 15.99
CA VAL A 186 20.92 -8.95 15.52
C VAL A 186 21.14 -7.97 16.70
N ALA A 187 20.27 -8.02 17.72
CA ALA A 187 20.37 -7.19 18.91
C ALA A 187 21.42 -7.69 19.91
N GLU A 188 21.65 -9.00 19.96
CA GLU A 188 22.61 -9.65 20.87
C GLU A 188 24.06 -9.52 20.38
N ASP A 189 24.33 -9.48 19.07
CA ASP A 189 25.70 -9.32 18.56
C ASP A 189 25.79 -8.67 17.16
N PRO A 190 25.65 -7.34 17.07
CA PRO A 190 25.68 -6.61 15.80
C PRO A 190 27.05 -6.62 15.09
N GLU A 191 28.14 -6.86 15.83
CA GLU A 191 29.51 -6.92 15.30
C GLU A 191 29.74 -8.20 14.48
N ARG A 192 29.14 -9.32 14.91
CA ARG A 192 29.29 -10.62 14.23
C ARG A 192 28.64 -10.66 12.83
N LEU A 193 27.55 -9.92 12.63
CA LEU A 193 26.90 -9.79 11.32
C LEU A 193 27.73 -8.95 10.33
N ARG A 194 28.49 -7.96 10.81
CA ARG A 194 29.40 -7.19 9.96
C ARG A 194 30.53 -8.04 9.41
N ALA A 195 31.03 -9.01 10.18
CA ALA A 195 32.09 -9.92 9.74
C ALA A 195 31.66 -10.93 8.66
N CYS A 196 30.35 -11.21 8.51
CA CYS A 196 29.83 -12.15 7.51
C CYS A 196 29.59 -11.52 6.13
N TYR A 197 29.72 -10.20 6.00
CA TYR A 197 29.49 -9.44 4.77
C TYR A 197 30.72 -8.64 4.32
N VAL A 198 31.92 -9.11 4.69
CA VAL A 198 33.22 -8.65 4.14
C VAL A 198 33.71 -9.67 3.11
#